data_AF-A0A837D949-F1
#
_entry.id   AF-A0A837D949-F1
#
_cell.length_a   1.000
_cell.length_b   1.000
_cell.length_c   1.000
_cell.angle_alpha   90.00
_cell.angle_beta   90.00
_cell.angle_gamma   90.00
#
_symmetry.space_group_name_H-M   'P 1'
#
loop_
_entity.id
_entity.type
_entity.pdbx_description
1 polymer ?
#
loop_
_entity_poly.entity_id
_entity_poly.type
_entity_poly.pdbx_seq_one_letter_code
_entity_poly.pdbx_strand_id
1 'polypeptide(L)'
;MAVSATLHCLTGCAIGEVLGMVIGTAFGWSAVPTIVLAVVLAFFFGYALSMRGVLRAGVGFRRALRVALAADTVSIAVMELVDNGVVVLIPNALDAPLDSGLFWGALAVALAMAFMVAAPINKWLIGKGKGHAVAHAYHH
;
A
#
# COMPACT_ATOMS: atom_id res chain seq x y z
N MET A 1 -10.74 1.91 13.64
CA MET A 1 -10.61 2.81 12.47
C MET A 1 -9.20 2.85 11.92
N ALA A 2 -8.21 3.43 12.62
CA ALA A 2 -6.84 3.53 12.10
C ALA A 2 -6.20 2.17 11.75
N VAL A 3 -6.38 1.13 12.58
CA VAL A 3 -5.82 -0.22 12.31
C VAL A 3 -6.44 -0.85 11.06
N SER A 4 -7.76 -0.83 10.93
CA SER A 4 -8.46 -1.39 9.74
C SER A 4 -8.13 -0.62 8.46
N ALA A 5 -8.00 0.70 8.54
CA ALA A 5 -7.52 1.53 7.44
C ALA A 5 -6.10 1.15 7.01
N THR A 6 -5.20 1.04 7.98
CA THR A 6 -3.80 0.68 7.72
C THR A 6 -3.68 -0.74 7.15
N LEU A 7 -4.50 -1.70 7.60
CA LEU A 7 -4.51 -3.06 7.07
C LEU A 7 -4.96 -3.15 5.60
N HIS A 8 -5.93 -2.33 5.16
CA HIS A 8 -6.31 -2.33 3.73
C HIS A 8 -5.22 -1.74 2.85
N CYS A 9 -4.52 -0.71 3.32
CA CYS A 9 -3.42 -0.09 2.55
C CYS A 9 -2.27 -1.07 2.45
N LEU A 10 -1.94 -1.73 3.58
CA LEU A 10 -0.93 -2.78 3.65
C LEU A 10 -1.22 -3.92 2.68
N THR A 11 -2.49 -4.32 2.57
CA THR A 11 -2.92 -5.36 1.61
C THR A 11 -2.70 -4.90 0.16
N GLY A 12 -3.01 -3.64 -0.14
CA GLY A 12 -2.74 -3.04 -1.45
C GLY A 12 -1.24 -3.02 -1.79
N CYS A 13 -0.40 -2.61 -0.84
CA CYS A 13 1.07 -2.56 -0.98
C CYS A 13 1.62 -3.97 -1.23
N ALA A 14 1.26 -4.94 -0.37
CA ALA A 14 1.70 -6.33 -0.52
C ALA A 14 1.32 -6.94 -1.88
N ILE A 15 0.11 -6.68 -2.38
CA ILE A 15 -0.30 -7.14 -3.71
C ILE A 15 0.53 -6.47 -4.81
N GLY A 16 0.72 -5.15 -4.69
CA GLY A 16 1.49 -4.36 -5.66
C GLY A 16 2.94 -4.83 -5.78
N GLU A 17 3.60 -5.04 -4.64
CA GLU A 17 4.99 -5.48 -4.57
C GLU A 17 5.19 -6.89 -5.11
N VAL A 18 4.36 -7.84 -4.70
CA VAL A 18 4.45 -9.22 -5.21
C VAL A 18 4.20 -9.25 -6.72
N LEU A 19 3.17 -8.56 -7.22
CA LEU A 19 2.91 -8.51 -8.66
C LEU A 19 3.98 -7.76 -9.44
N GLY A 20 4.49 -6.65 -8.91
CA GLY A 20 5.59 -5.91 -9.49
C GLY A 20 6.82 -6.79 -9.65
N MET A 21 7.19 -7.53 -8.61
CA MET A 21 8.32 -8.46 -8.61
C MET A 21 8.10 -9.65 -9.53
N VAL A 22 6.90 -10.22 -9.59
CA VAL A 22 6.55 -11.30 -10.54
C VAL A 22 6.72 -10.81 -11.99
N ILE A 23 6.20 -9.64 -12.31
CA ILE A 23 6.29 -9.06 -13.66
C ILE A 23 7.75 -8.71 -13.97
N GLY A 24 8.44 -8.01 -13.08
CA GLY A 24 9.84 -7.64 -13.25
C GLY A 24 10.74 -8.85 -13.48
N THR A 25 10.55 -9.92 -12.70
CA THR A 25 11.29 -11.19 -12.86
C THR A 25 10.98 -11.86 -14.20
N ALA A 26 9.70 -11.94 -14.59
CA ALA A 26 9.29 -12.57 -15.85
C ALA A 26 9.87 -11.87 -17.09
N PHE A 27 10.04 -10.55 -17.04
CA PHE A 27 10.61 -9.75 -18.12
C PHE A 27 12.11 -9.43 -17.97
N GLY A 28 12.77 -9.93 -16.92
CA GLY A 28 14.20 -9.71 -16.68
C GLY A 28 14.56 -8.25 -16.42
N TRP A 29 13.68 -7.49 -15.78
CA TRP A 29 13.88 -6.09 -15.45
C TRP A 29 14.91 -5.89 -14.34
N SER A 30 15.61 -4.75 -14.36
CA SER A 30 16.44 -4.32 -13.24
C SER A 30 15.57 -3.82 -12.07
N ALA A 31 16.17 -3.65 -10.89
CA ALA A 31 15.43 -3.29 -9.67
C ALA A 31 14.58 -2.02 -9.82
N VAL A 32 15.10 -0.96 -10.45
CA VAL A 32 14.41 0.34 -10.53
C VAL A 32 13.06 0.27 -11.26
N PRO A 33 12.96 -0.21 -12.51
CA PRO A 33 11.67 -0.34 -13.19
C PRO A 33 10.70 -1.30 -12.47
N THR A 34 11.21 -2.34 -11.81
CA THR A 34 10.41 -3.27 -11.00
C THR A 34 9.80 -2.57 -9.78
N ILE A 35 10.60 -1.79 -9.04
CA ILE A 35 10.14 -0.96 -7.90
C ILE A 35 9.10 0.05 -8.38
N VAL A 36 9.36 0.77 -9.47
CA VAL A 36 8.40 1.75 -10.01
C VAL A 36 7.05 1.09 -10.35
N LEU A 37 7.08 -0.09 -10.98
CA LEU A 37 5.87 -0.85 -11.27
C LEU A 37 5.17 -1.31 -9.98
N ALA A 38 5.91 -1.85 -9.02
CA ALA A 38 5.39 -2.27 -7.73
C ALA A 38 4.65 -1.13 -7.02
N VAL A 39 5.27 0.05 -6.94
CA VAL A 39 4.66 1.26 -6.36
C VAL A 39 3.38 1.63 -7.11
N VAL A 40 3.39 1.67 -8.44
CA VAL A 40 2.19 1.99 -9.23
C VAL A 40 1.05 1.00 -8.97
N LEU A 41 1.37 -0.31 -8.92
CA LEU A 41 0.41 -1.35 -8.62
C LEU A 41 -0.10 -1.26 -7.17
N ALA A 42 0.75 -0.94 -6.21
CA ALA A 42 0.37 -0.77 -4.81
C ALA A 42 -0.65 0.35 -4.64
N PHE A 43 -0.42 1.51 -5.26
CA PHE A 43 -1.39 2.60 -5.31
C PHE A 43 -2.69 2.16 -5.98
N PHE A 44 -2.60 1.49 -7.13
CA PHE A 44 -3.77 1.00 -7.85
C PHE A 44 -4.63 0.05 -7.00
N PHE A 45 -4.02 -0.98 -6.40
CA PHE A 45 -4.74 -1.95 -5.58
C PHE A 45 -5.22 -1.36 -4.25
N GLY A 46 -4.43 -0.50 -3.62
CA GLY A 46 -4.82 0.25 -2.43
C GLY A 46 -6.10 1.05 -2.67
N TYR A 47 -6.14 1.86 -3.73
CA TYR A 47 -7.33 2.61 -4.09
C TYR A 47 -8.50 1.71 -4.52
N ALA A 48 -8.25 0.63 -5.26
CA ALA A 48 -9.30 -0.29 -5.69
C ALA A 48 -9.99 -0.97 -4.49
N LEU A 49 -9.23 -1.40 -3.49
CA LEU A 49 -9.75 -2.00 -2.26
C LEU A 49 -10.58 -1.00 -1.45
N SER A 50 -10.10 0.23 -1.30
CA SER A 50 -10.84 1.29 -0.62
C SER A 50 -12.13 1.69 -1.34
N MET A 51 -12.05 1.91 -2.66
CA MET A 51 -13.22 2.23 -3.47
C MET A 51 -14.27 1.13 -3.42
N ARG A 52 -13.87 -0.15 -3.38
CA ARG A 52 -14.80 -1.28 -3.28
C ARG A 52 -15.69 -1.19 -2.03
N GLY A 53 -15.15 -0.74 -0.91
CA GLY A 53 -15.93 -0.49 0.32
C GLY A 53 -16.94 0.64 0.14
N VAL A 54 -16.49 1.76 -0.42
CA VAL A 54 -17.32 2.97 -0.61
C VAL A 54 -18.41 2.78 -1.67
N LEU A 55 -18.10 2.06 -2.76
CA LEU A 55 -19.06 1.69 -3.80
C LEU A 55 -20.16 0.77 -3.27
N ARG A 56 -19.82 -0.19 -2.39
CA ARG A 56 -20.80 -1.05 -1.73
C ARG A 56 -21.77 -0.28 -0.82
N ALA A 57 -21.35 0.87 -0.30
CA ALA A 57 -22.21 1.77 0.45
C ALA A 57 -23.14 2.63 -0.45
N GLY A 58 -23.21 2.36 -1.76
CA GLY A 58 -24.10 3.07 -2.69
C GLY A 58 -23.58 4.43 -3.17
N VAL A 59 -22.33 4.77 -2.85
CA VAL A 59 -21.72 6.04 -3.26
C VAL A 59 -21.31 5.97 -4.74
N GLY A 60 -21.68 6.97 -5.53
CA GLY A 60 -21.31 7.03 -6.96
C GLY A 60 -19.80 7.02 -7.21
N PHE A 61 -19.37 6.36 -8.29
CA PHE A 61 -17.96 6.11 -8.63
C PHE A 61 -17.02 7.31 -8.52
N ARG A 62 -17.40 8.46 -9.08
CA ARG A 62 -16.59 9.69 -9.03
C ARG A 62 -16.34 10.20 -7.60
N ARG A 63 -17.29 9.95 -6.71
CA ARG A 63 -17.22 10.36 -5.31
C ARG A 63 -16.42 9.33 -4.50
N ALA A 64 -16.62 8.04 -4.76
CA ALA A 64 -15.80 6.97 -4.21
C ALA A 64 -14.30 7.15 -4.53
N LEU A 65 -13.98 7.49 -5.79
CA LEU A 65 -12.60 7.77 -6.20
C LEU A 65 -12.00 8.95 -5.45
N ARG A 66 -12.71 10.08 -5.35
CA ARG A 66 -12.24 11.25 -4.58
C ARG A 66 -12.03 10.93 -3.09
N VAL A 67 -12.91 10.13 -2.51
CA VAL A 67 -12.80 9.69 -1.12
C VAL A 67 -11.57 8.80 -0.94
N ALA A 68 -11.35 7.80 -1.81
CA ALA A 68 -10.17 6.93 -1.75
C ALA A 68 -8.87 7.72 -1.93
N LEU A 69 -8.82 8.64 -2.89
CA LEU A 69 -7.65 9.52 -3.07
C LEU A 69 -7.37 10.39 -1.84
N ALA A 70 -8.41 11.01 -1.27
CA ALA A 70 -8.24 11.84 -0.07
C ALA A 70 -7.90 11.01 1.18
N ALA A 71 -8.37 9.77 1.23
CA ALA A 71 -8.18 8.87 2.37
C ALA A 71 -6.80 8.21 2.39
N ASP A 72 -6.36 7.71 1.24
CA ASP A 72 -5.31 6.69 1.19
C ASP A 72 -4.00 7.21 0.61
N THR A 73 -3.98 8.34 -0.11
CA THR A 73 -2.75 8.78 -0.81
C THR A 73 -1.58 9.01 0.14
N VAL A 74 -1.79 9.69 1.27
CA VAL A 74 -0.72 9.93 2.24
C VAL A 74 -0.30 8.63 2.91
N SER A 75 -1.27 7.76 3.23
CA SER A 75 -1.04 6.49 3.91
C SER A 75 -0.23 5.54 3.04
N ILE A 76 -0.61 5.37 1.77
CA ILE A 76 0.10 4.53 0.79
C ILE A 76 1.47 5.14 0.49
N ALA A 77 1.58 6.45 0.26
CA ALA A 77 2.87 7.07 -0.01
C ALA A 77 3.89 6.86 1.12
N VAL A 78 3.44 6.96 2.38
CA VAL A 78 4.29 6.68 3.54
C VAL A 78 4.65 5.20 3.60
N MET A 79 3.69 4.30 3.36
CA MET A 79 3.95 2.86 3.36
C MET A 79 4.99 2.50 2.30
N GLU A 80 4.79 2.91 1.06
CA GLU A 80 5.70 2.63 -0.06
C GLU A 80 7.10 3.19 0.19
N LEU A 81 7.21 4.38 0.77
CA LEU A 81 8.50 5.00 1.07
C LEU A 81 9.26 4.19 2.12
N VAL A 82 8.58 3.74 3.17
CA VAL A 82 9.19 2.94 4.24
C VAL A 82 9.48 1.53 3.77
N ASP A 83 8.56 0.92 3.03
CA ASP A 83 8.70 -0.45 2.53
C ASP A 83 9.91 -0.57 1.60
N ASN A 84 9.89 0.16 0.48
CA ASN A 84 11.00 0.16 -0.48
C ASN A 84 12.31 0.64 0.17
N GLY A 85 12.23 1.58 1.12
CA GLY A 85 13.38 2.01 1.90
C GLY A 85 14.00 0.87 2.72
N VAL A 86 13.19 0.05 3.37
CA VAL A 86 13.65 -1.13 4.12
C VAL A 86 14.19 -2.21 3.18
N VAL A 87 13.48 -2.53 2.09
CA VAL A 87 13.91 -3.55 1.13
C VAL A 87 15.26 -3.21 0.52
N VAL A 88 15.50 -1.94 0.15
CA VAL A 88 16.79 -1.47 -0.39
C VAL A 88 17.93 -1.62 0.63
N LEU A 89 17.64 -1.53 1.92
CA LEU A 89 18.63 -1.67 2.99
C LEU A 89 18.95 -3.13 3.33
N ILE A 90 18.08 -4.08 2.95
CA ILE A 90 18.31 -5.51 3.19
C ILE A 90 19.21 -6.05 2.06
N PRO A 91 20.42 -6.55 2.38
CA PRO A 91 21.34 -7.06 1.37
C PRO A 91 20.72 -8.19 0.55
N ASN A 92 20.84 -8.11 -0.78
CA ASN A 92 20.34 -9.09 -1.75
C ASN A 92 18.81 -9.28 -1.75
N ALA A 93 18.01 -8.46 -1.05
CA ALA A 93 16.56 -8.61 -1.03
C ALA A 93 15.90 -8.36 -2.40
N LEU A 94 16.40 -7.37 -3.14
CA LEU A 94 15.89 -7.03 -4.48
C LEU A 94 16.22 -8.09 -5.53
N ASP A 95 17.30 -8.85 -5.32
CA ASP A 95 17.75 -9.92 -6.21
C ASP A 95 17.27 -11.30 -5.74
N ALA A 96 16.57 -11.37 -4.60
CA ALA A 96 16.11 -12.61 -4.01
C ALA A 96 14.99 -13.22 -4.89
N PRO A 97 15.10 -14.51 -5.26
CA PRO A 97 14.07 -15.14 -6.08
C PRO A 97 12.78 -15.36 -5.26
N LEU A 98 11.64 -15.41 -5.95
CA LEU A 98 10.30 -15.49 -5.34
C LEU A 98 10.07 -16.76 -4.50
N ASP A 99 10.85 -17.82 -4.72
CA ASP A 99 10.82 -19.06 -3.95
C ASP A 99 11.75 -19.03 -2.73
N SER A 100 12.53 -17.96 -2.55
CA SER A 100 13.45 -17.82 -1.42
C SER A 100 12.75 -17.34 -0.15
N GLY A 101 13.18 -17.88 0.99
CA GLY A 101 12.79 -17.35 2.29
C GLY A 101 13.29 -15.91 2.52
N LEU A 102 14.36 -15.50 1.85
CA LEU A 102 14.89 -14.13 1.94
C LEU A 102 13.90 -13.12 1.35
N PHE A 103 13.32 -13.41 0.18
CA PHE A 103 12.30 -12.56 -0.44
C PHE A 103 11.11 -12.34 0.49
N TRP A 104 10.48 -13.42 0.94
CA TRP A 104 9.30 -13.34 1.80
C TRP A 104 9.61 -12.76 3.18
N GLY A 105 10.79 -13.06 3.74
CA GLY A 105 11.26 -12.50 5.00
C GLY A 105 11.50 -11.00 4.91
N ALA A 106 12.17 -10.53 3.86
CA ALA A 106 12.42 -9.12 3.61
C ALA A 106 11.10 -8.35 3.42
N LEU A 107 10.19 -8.88 2.59
CA LEU A 107 8.86 -8.33 2.36
C LEU A 107 8.05 -8.23 3.67
N ALA A 108 8.04 -9.28 4.49
CA ALA A 108 7.32 -9.27 5.75
C ALA A 108 7.89 -8.22 6.74
N VAL A 109 9.21 -8.08 6.80
CA VAL A 109 9.88 -7.07 7.63
C VAL A 109 9.58 -5.66 7.13
N ALA A 110 9.67 -5.43 5.83
CA ALA A 110 9.40 -4.14 5.20
C ALA A 110 7.94 -3.70 5.45
N LEU A 111 6.97 -4.58 5.21
CA LEU A 111 5.55 -4.33 5.45
C LEU A 111 5.26 -4.08 6.94
N ALA A 112 5.90 -4.82 7.84
CA ALA A 112 5.76 -4.59 9.28
C ALA A 112 6.27 -3.21 9.70
N MET A 113 7.43 -2.80 9.19
CA MET A 113 8.01 -1.47 9.43
C MET A 113 7.12 -0.37 8.83
N ALA A 114 6.65 -0.54 7.61
CA ALA A 114 5.71 0.36 6.94
C ALA A 114 4.42 0.53 7.74
N PHE A 115 3.85 -0.57 8.25
CA PHE A 115 2.67 -0.54 9.11
C PHE A 115 2.92 0.23 10.40
N MET A 116 4.05 -0.01 11.08
CA MET A 116 4.41 0.66 12.33
C MET A 116 4.55 2.18 12.16
N VAL A 117 5.02 2.64 10.99
CA VAL A 117 5.15 4.06 10.68
C VAL A 117 3.83 4.67 10.19
N ALA A 118 3.08 3.97 9.32
CA ALA A 118 1.87 4.50 8.73
C ALA A 118 0.67 4.52 9.71
N ALA A 119 0.56 3.54 10.62
CA ALA A 119 -0.52 3.49 11.61
C ALA A 119 -0.66 4.76 12.49
N PRO A 120 0.41 5.32 13.10
CA PRO A 120 0.30 6.55 13.87
C PRO A 120 -0.01 7.77 12.98
N ILE A 121 0.51 7.81 11.75
CA ILE A 121 0.21 8.88 10.77
C ILE A 121 -1.28 8.85 10.42
N ASN A 122 -1.83 7.67 10.14
CA ASN A 122 -3.26 7.48 9.87
C ASN A 122 -4.12 7.89 11.06
N LYS A 123 -3.71 7.53 12.29
CA LYS A 123 -4.38 7.96 13.52
C LYS A 123 -4.41 9.49 13.65
N TRP A 124 -3.30 10.17 13.37
CA TRP A 124 -3.21 11.62 13.41
C TRP A 124 -4.06 12.30 12.34
N LEU A 125 -4.03 11.79 11.11
CA LEU A 125 -4.85 12.31 10.00
C LEU A 125 -6.34 12.21 10.34
N ILE A 126 -6.78 11.07 10.86
CA ILE A 126 -8.16 10.87 11.31
C ILE A 126 -8.53 11.88 12.40
N GLY A 127 -7.64 12.10 13.38
CA GLY A 127 -7.84 13.08 14.45
C GLY A 127 -7.96 14.52 13.95
N LYS A 128 -7.45 14.83 12.76
CA LYS A 128 -7.61 16.13 12.08
C LYS A 128 -8.76 16.18 11.08
N GLY A 129 -9.60 15.15 11.01
CA GLY A 129 -10.69 15.06 10.03
C GLY A 129 -10.22 14.85 8.59
N LYS A 130 -8.96 14.41 8.39
CA LYS A 130 -8.36 14.11 7.09
C LYS A 130 -8.21 12.60 6.89
N GLY A 131 -7.80 12.18 5.69
CA GLY A 131 -7.57 10.77 5.42
C GLY A 131 -8.88 9.97 5.52
N HIS A 132 -8.83 8.83 6.20
CA HIS A 132 -9.97 7.94 6.42
C HIS A 132 -11.14 8.57 7.18
N ALA A 133 -10.95 9.69 7.87
CA ALA A 133 -12.08 10.45 8.42
C ALA A 133 -13.03 11.00 7.33
N VAL A 134 -12.53 11.23 6.12
CA VAL A 134 -13.35 11.67 4.98
C VAL A 134 -14.22 10.53 4.44
N ALA A 135 -13.75 9.29 4.55
CA ALA A 135 -14.50 8.09 4.17
C ALA A 135 -15.62 7.76 5.19
N HIS A 136 -15.43 8.12 6.46
CA HIS A 136 -16.41 7.89 7.52
C HIS A 136 -17.78 8.55 7.29
N ALA A 137 -17.84 9.67 6.57
CA ALA A 137 -19.10 10.33 6.23
C ALA A 137 -20.03 9.46 5.34
N TYR A 138 -19.55 8.31 4.85
CA TYR A 138 -20.29 7.37 4.02
C TYR A 138 -20.48 5.99 4.68
N HIS A 139 -19.98 5.81 5.90
CA HIS A 139 -20.22 4.62 6.72
C HIS A 139 -21.24 4.96 7.81
N HIS A 140 -22.52 4.92 7.43
CA HIS A 140 -23.68 4.89 8.32
C HIS A 140 -24.45 3.59 8.08
#